data_AF-A0A5C7JAS3-F1
#
_entry.id   AF-A0A5C7JAS3-F1
#
_cell.length_a   1.000
_cell.length_b   1.000
_cell.length_c   1.000
_cell.angle_alpha   90.00
_cell.angle_beta   90.00
_cell.angle_gamma   90.00
#
_symmetry.space_group_name_H-M   'P 1'
#
loop_
_entity.id
_entity.type
_entity.pdbx_description
1 polymer ?
#
loop_
_entity_poly.entity_id
_entity_poly.type
_entity_poly.pdbx_seq_one_letter_code
_entity_poly.pdbx_strand_id
1 'polypeptide(L)'
;MPNRQSGFTLVEIAIVLVIIGLLLGGVLKGQELINSAKVKNFAQDFRSVPLFIYGYQDKFKALPGDDLKAAEHLGSSAPVPTGTSAGNGAIDGYWNDGQSAGSEAVIFWDHVRRANLASGPFPISTNADLPTNADGGRIGIQSAKPVADMTGSYYICSGGILGKFAKQLDITMDDGKTTTGSMRVGTWASNALTTIAESGTGTIIDDGQPYVVCLGF
;
A
#
# COMPACT_ATOMS: atom_id res chain seq x y z
N MET A 1 18.86 27.80 61.42
CA MET A 1 17.93 28.76 60.76
C MET A 1 16.79 27.93 60.17
N PRO A 2 15.52 28.14 60.59
CA PRO A 2 14.42 27.34 60.09
C PRO A 2 14.08 27.74 58.65
N ASN A 3 14.14 26.78 57.74
CA ASN A 3 13.85 26.98 56.33
C ASN A 3 12.33 27.13 56.17
N ARG A 4 11.85 28.31 55.73
CA ARG A 4 10.42 28.53 55.46
C ARG A 4 10.07 27.84 54.15
N GLN A 5 9.44 26.67 54.25
CA GLN A 5 8.92 25.96 53.08
C GLN A 5 7.69 26.71 52.57
N SER A 6 7.82 27.37 51.41
CA SER A 6 6.71 28.02 50.71
C SER A 6 5.75 26.93 50.22
N GLY A 7 4.57 26.82 50.82
CA GLY A 7 3.52 25.93 50.32
C GLY A 7 2.99 26.44 48.97
N PHE A 8 2.76 25.54 48.03
CA PHE A 8 2.11 25.86 46.76
C PHE A 8 0.66 26.31 46.98
N THR A 9 0.21 27.32 46.26
CA THR A 9 -1.19 27.77 46.33
C THR A 9 -2.09 26.81 45.55
N LEU A 10 -3.34 26.63 46.00
CA LEU A 10 -4.33 25.79 45.32
C LEU A 10 -4.59 26.28 43.88
N VAL A 11 -4.50 27.59 43.65
CA VAL A 11 -4.65 28.22 42.34
C VAL A 11 -3.51 27.84 41.39
N GLU A 12 -2.26 27.83 41.85
CA GLU A 12 -1.12 27.42 41.02
C GLU A 12 -1.25 25.99 40.54
N ILE A 13 -1.64 25.06 41.41
CA ILE A 13 -1.84 23.66 41.01
C ILE A 13 -3.04 23.52 40.06
N ALA A 14 -4.11 24.29 40.26
CA ALA A 14 -5.28 24.25 39.39
C ALA A 14 -4.96 24.66 37.95
N ILE A 15 -4.18 25.74 37.75
CA ILE A 15 -3.79 26.19 36.41
C ILE A 15 -2.87 25.16 35.74
N VAL A 16 -1.93 24.59 36.49
CA VAL A 16 -1.01 23.56 35.97
C VAL A 16 -1.78 22.34 35.47
N LEU A 17 -2.77 21.85 36.24
CA LEU A 17 -3.59 20.70 35.83
C LEU A 17 -4.44 20.99 34.58
N VAL A 18 -4.96 22.21 34.43
CA VAL A 18 -5.70 22.62 33.23
C VAL A 18 -4.79 22.62 32.00
N ILE A 19 -3.60 23.21 32.11
CA ILE A 19 -2.64 23.25 31.00
C ILE A 19 -2.23 21.83 30.61
N ILE A 20 -1.90 20.96 31.57
CA ILE A 20 -1.58 19.56 31.30
C ILE A 20 -2.76 18.84 30.64
N GLY A 21 -3.99 19.06 31.12
CA GLY A 21 -5.19 18.46 30.53
C GLY A 21 -5.42 18.88 29.07
N LEU A 22 -5.23 20.17 28.77
CA LEU A 22 -5.35 20.69 27.40
C LEU A 22 -4.25 20.16 26.49
N LEU A 23 -3.00 20.08 26.98
CA LEU A 23 -1.88 19.55 26.22
C LEU A 23 -2.07 18.04 25.93
N LEU A 24 -2.48 17.25 26.92
CA LEU A 24 -2.75 15.83 26.73
C LEU A 24 -3.90 15.59 25.74
N GLY A 25 -4.99 16.36 25.86
CA GLY A 25 -6.11 16.30 24.92
C GLY A 25 -5.70 16.66 23.49
N GLY A 26 -4.85 17.69 23.33
CA GLY A 26 -4.31 18.09 22.04
C GLY A 26 -3.42 17.02 21.39
N VAL A 27 -2.53 16.40 22.16
CA VAL A 27 -1.61 15.35 21.65
C VAL A 27 -2.39 14.11 21.20
N LEU A 28 -3.38 13.66 21.99
CA LEU A 28 -4.21 12.50 21.61
C LEU A 28 -4.94 12.75 20.29
N LYS A 29 -5.50 13.94 20.10
CA LYS A 29 -6.15 14.28 18.83
C LYS A 29 -5.15 14.40 17.68
N GLY A 30 -3.95 14.93 17.95
CA GLY A 30 -2.87 15.02 16.97
C GLY A 30 -2.42 13.65 16.44
N GLN A 31 -2.28 12.65 17.31
CA GLN A 31 -1.91 11.29 16.90
C GLN A 31 -2.97 10.65 15.99
N GLU A 32 -4.25 10.83 16.30
CA GLU A 32 -5.35 10.33 15.45
C GLU A 32 -5.40 10.99 14.07
N LEU A 33 -5.07 12.28 13.99
CA LEU A 33 -4.98 12.98 12.70
C LEU A 33 -3.83 12.43 11.84
N ILE A 34 -2.68 12.12 12.45
CA ILE A 34 -1.55 11.49 11.75
C ILE A 34 -1.94 10.10 11.25
N ASN A 35 -2.58 9.29 12.08
CA ASN A 35 -3.08 7.95 11.71
C ASN A 35 -4.05 8.03 10.52
N SER A 36 -4.98 8.97 10.56
CA SER A 36 -5.93 9.21 9.47
C SER A 36 -5.24 9.65 8.17
N ALA A 37 -4.19 10.47 8.28
CA ALA A 37 -3.40 10.89 7.11
C ALA A 37 -2.65 9.71 6.47
N LYS A 38 -2.08 8.81 7.28
CA LYS A 38 -1.45 7.58 6.78
C LYS A 38 -2.42 6.70 6.00
N VAL A 39 -3.60 6.45 6.55
CA VAL A 39 -4.65 5.67 5.87
C VAL A 39 -5.06 6.32 4.54
N LYS A 40 -5.16 7.65 4.49
CA LYS A 40 -5.42 8.37 3.23
C LYS A 40 -4.32 8.20 2.20
N ASN A 41 -3.05 8.22 2.60
CA ASN A 41 -1.94 7.98 1.67
C ASN A 41 -2.00 6.56 1.12
N PHE A 42 -2.23 5.54 1.96
CA PHE A 42 -2.41 4.18 1.49
C PHE A 42 -3.59 4.06 0.51
N ALA A 43 -4.74 4.66 0.85
CA ALA A 43 -5.90 4.65 -0.04
C ALA A 43 -5.61 5.33 -1.39
N GLN A 44 -4.82 6.40 -1.39
CA GLN A 44 -4.39 7.06 -2.61
C GLN A 44 -3.49 6.17 -3.46
N ASP A 45 -2.57 5.42 -2.83
CA ASP A 45 -1.71 4.48 -3.54
C ASP A 45 -2.56 3.44 -4.29
N PHE A 46 -3.52 2.81 -3.63
CA PHE A 46 -4.45 1.84 -4.25
C PHE A 46 -5.33 2.45 -5.36
N ARG A 47 -5.71 3.73 -5.25
CA ARG A 47 -6.49 4.44 -6.29
C ARG A 47 -5.65 4.86 -7.49
N SER A 48 -4.35 5.06 -7.31
CA SER A 48 -3.46 5.56 -8.36
C SER A 48 -3.09 4.48 -9.39
N VAL A 49 -2.87 3.25 -8.95
CA VAL A 49 -2.37 2.18 -9.83
C VAL A 49 -3.34 1.80 -10.96
N PRO A 50 -4.67 1.69 -10.75
CA PRO A 50 -5.61 1.46 -11.85
C PRO A 50 -5.55 2.56 -12.90
N LEU A 51 -5.32 3.82 -12.49
CA LEU A 51 -5.19 4.95 -13.41
C LEU A 51 -3.94 4.83 -14.30
N PHE A 52 -2.85 4.22 -13.79
CA PHE A 52 -1.66 3.98 -14.61
C PHE A 52 -1.93 2.96 -15.71
N ILE A 53 -2.68 1.89 -15.41
CA ILE A 53 -3.07 0.88 -16.40
C ILE A 53 -3.91 1.54 -17.49
N TYR A 54 -5.00 2.21 -17.11
CA TYR A 54 -5.90 2.82 -18.08
C TYR A 54 -5.24 3.96 -18.86
N GLY A 55 -4.39 4.76 -18.21
CA GLY A 55 -3.63 5.82 -18.87
C GLY A 55 -2.62 5.27 -19.90
N TYR A 56 -1.96 4.15 -19.59
CA TYR A 56 -1.04 3.50 -20.51
C TYR A 56 -1.80 2.87 -21.68
N GLN A 57 -2.90 2.17 -21.40
CA GLN A 57 -3.77 1.59 -22.41
C GLN A 57 -4.36 2.66 -23.33
N ASP A 58 -4.77 3.82 -22.82
CA ASP A 58 -5.30 4.87 -23.67
C ASP A 58 -4.22 5.40 -24.64
N LYS A 59 -3.00 5.62 -24.13
CA LYS A 59 -1.89 6.19 -24.89
C LYS A 59 -1.30 5.23 -25.94
N PHE A 60 -1.16 3.95 -25.60
CA PHE A 60 -0.40 2.99 -26.41
C PHE A 60 -1.22 1.79 -26.90
N LYS A 61 -2.48 1.66 -26.48
CA LYS A 61 -3.36 0.51 -26.80
C LYS A 61 -2.72 -0.85 -26.45
N ALA A 62 -1.87 -0.85 -25.43
CA ALA A 62 -1.16 -2.00 -24.89
C ALA A 62 -1.23 -1.98 -23.35
N LEU A 63 -0.91 -3.09 -22.71
CA LEU A 63 -0.89 -3.19 -21.25
C LEU A 63 0.54 -2.96 -20.73
N PRO A 64 0.76 -2.09 -19.73
CA PRO A 64 2.10 -1.92 -19.15
C PRO A 64 2.55 -3.21 -18.47
N GLY A 65 3.84 -3.54 -18.59
CA GLY A 65 4.39 -4.83 -18.18
C GLY A 65 4.35 -5.88 -19.30
N ASP A 66 3.30 -5.85 -20.14
CA ASP A 66 2.98 -6.86 -21.17
C ASP A 66 3.11 -6.32 -22.62
N ASP A 67 3.64 -5.09 -22.76
CA ASP A 67 3.76 -4.43 -24.06
C ASP A 67 4.97 -4.92 -24.88
N LEU A 68 4.71 -5.78 -25.87
CA LEU A 68 5.71 -6.27 -26.83
C LEU A 68 6.36 -5.16 -27.68
N LYS A 69 5.74 -3.99 -27.79
CA LYS A 69 6.22 -2.82 -28.53
C LYS A 69 6.74 -1.73 -27.60
N ALA A 70 7.02 -2.04 -26.33
CA ALA A 70 7.49 -1.05 -25.36
C ALA A 70 8.72 -0.26 -25.83
N ALA A 71 9.65 -0.88 -26.56
CA ALA A 71 10.82 -0.19 -27.12
C ALA A 71 10.45 0.90 -28.15
N GLU A 72 9.36 0.72 -28.91
CA GLU A 72 8.84 1.72 -29.86
C GLU A 72 8.07 2.83 -29.12
N HIS A 73 7.28 2.46 -28.11
CA HIS A 73 6.41 3.38 -27.38
C HIS A 73 7.16 4.26 -26.36
N LEU A 74 8.17 3.70 -25.69
CA LEU A 74 8.84 4.28 -24.53
C LEU A 74 10.34 4.53 -24.75
N GLY A 75 10.84 4.23 -25.95
CA GLY A 75 12.24 4.35 -26.35
C GLY A 75 13.02 3.04 -26.22
N SER A 76 14.11 2.92 -26.98
CA SER A 76 14.85 1.67 -27.21
C SER A 76 15.41 0.98 -25.96
N SER A 77 15.56 1.71 -24.85
CA SER A 77 16.05 1.18 -23.59
C SER A 77 14.93 0.71 -22.65
N ALA A 78 13.67 0.75 -23.08
CA ALA A 78 12.56 0.23 -22.31
C ALA A 78 12.62 -1.31 -22.28
N PRO A 79 12.44 -1.93 -21.11
CA PRO A 79 12.36 -3.39 -21.01
C PRO A 79 11.16 -3.88 -21.82
N VAL A 80 11.36 -4.90 -22.65
CA VAL A 80 10.28 -5.59 -23.36
C VAL A 80 10.05 -6.91 -22.63
N PRO A 81 8.79 -7.29 -22.32
CA PRO A 81 8.51 -8.58 -21.71
C PRO A 81 9.02 -9.71 -22.62
N THR A 82 9.53 -10.77 -22.00
CA THR A 82 10.10 -11.91 -22.73
C THR A 82 9.55 -13.21 -22.18
N GLY A 83 9.61 -14.27 -22.98
CA GLY A 83 9.09 -15.58 -22.61
C GLY A 83 7.74 -15.88 -23.27
N THR A 84 7.17 -17.04 -22.92
CA THR A 84 5.93 -17.55 -23.54
C THR A 84 4.69 -16.80 -23.10
N SER A 85 4.78 -16.03 -22.02
CA SER A 85 3.67 -15.26 -21.49
C SER A 85 3.66 -13.81 -21.97
N ALA A 86 4.72 -13.35 -22.64
CA ALA A 86 4.78 -11.98 -23.14
C ALA A 86 3.72 -11.72 -24.22
N GLY A 87 2.97 -10.63 -24.06
CA GLY A 87 1.87 -10.21 -24.91
C GLY A 87 0.58 -11.02 -24.74
N ASN A 88 0.38 -11.67 -23.59
CA ASN A 88 -0.79 -12.54 -23.35
C ASN A 88 -2.01 -11.79 -22.79
N GLY A 89 -1.90 -10.48 -22.53
CA GLY A 89 -2.97 -9.65 -21.96
C GLY A 89 -3.07 -9.72 -20.43
N ALA A 90 -2.11 -10.34 -19.75
CA ALA A 90 -1.99 -10.38 -18.30
C ALA A 90 -0.69 -9.69 -17.84
N ILE A 91 -0.63 -9.34 -16.56
CA ILE A 91 0.61 -8.93 -15.88
C ILE A 91 1.08 -10.12 -15.06
N ASP A 92 1.98 -10.90 -15.63
CA ASP A 92 2.56 -12.08 -15.01
C ASP A 92 3.64 -11.76 -13.96
N GLY A 93 3.77 -12.67 -13.01
CA GLY A 93 4.58 -12.50 -11.80
C GLY A 93 3.73 -12.12 -10.58
N TYR A 94 4.42 -11.85 -9.49
CA TYR A 94 3.80 -11.52 -8.21
C TYR A 94 4.09 -10.08 -7.81
N TRP A 95 3.15 -9.48 -7.07
CA TRP A 95 3.27 -8.10 -6.60
C TRP A 95 4.52 -7.85 -5.76
N ASN A 96 5.08 -8.90 -5.14
CA ASN A 96 6.27 -8.84 -4.29
C ASN A 96 7.56 -9.35 -4.99
N ASP A 97 7.53 -9.60 -6.30
CA ASP A 97 8.72 -10.00 -7.07
C ASP A 97 9.81 -8.94 -7.03
N GLY A 98 11.03 -9.34 -6.69
CA GLY A 98 12.20 -8.46 -6.72
C GLY A 98 12.64 -8.10 -8.14
N GLN A 99 13.45 -7.05 -8.26
CA GLN A 99 13.96 -6.55 -9.54
C GLN A 99 14.60 -7.63 -10.41
N SER A 100 15.31 -8.59 -9.81
CA SER A 100 16.00 -9.67 -10.53
C SER A 100 15.06 -10.70 -11.15
N ALA A 101 13.79 -10.75 -10.76
CA ALA A 101 12.81 -11.65 -11.36
C ALA A 101 12.52 -11.28 -12.83
N GLY A 102 12.63 -9.99 -13.18
CA GLY A 102 12.32 -9.50 -14.53
C GLY A 102 10.89 -9.82 -14.98
N SER A 103 9.98 -10.07 -14.04
CA SER A 103 8.58 -10.37 -14.33
C SER A 103 7.84 -9.15 -14.86
N GLU A 104 6.71 -9.37 -15.53
CA GLU A 104 5.89 -8.30 -16.08
C GLU A 104 5.37 -7.38 -14.96
N ALA A 105 5.12 -7.91 -13.77
CA ALA A 105 4.82 -7.15 -12.56
C ALA A 105 5.92 -6.14 -12.17
N VAL A 106 7.20 -6.45 -12.42
CA VAL A 106 8.34 -5.55 -12.21
C VAL A 106 8.47 -4.56 -13.37
N ILE A 107 8.37 -5.06 -14.60
CA ILE A 107 8.45 -4.27 -15.85
C ILE A 107 7.34 -3.22 -15.90
N PHE A 108 6.15 -3.54 -15.38
CA PHE A 108 5.00 -2.65 -15.26
C PHE A 108 5.40 -1.28 -14.72
N TRP A 109 6.17 -1.24 -13.63
CA TRP A 109 6.57 0.00 -12.97
C TRP A 109 7.53 0.82 -13.82
N ASP A 110 8.40 0.16 -14.58
CA ASP A 110 9.30 0.82 -15.51
C ASP A 110 8.51 1.47 -16.66
N HIS A 111 7.54 0.73 -17.22
CA HIS A 111 6.68 1.19 -18.31
C HIS A 111 5.87 2.42 -17.92
N VAL A 112 5.15 2.38 -16.79
CA VAL A 112 4.30 3.49 -16.37
C VAL A 112 5.10 4.75 -15.99
N ARG A 113 6.35 4.59 -15.50
CA ARG A 113 7.23 5.73 -15.20
C ARG A 113 7.81 6.35 -16.46
N ARG A 114 8.29 5.55 -17.42
CA ARG A 114 8.73 6.05 -18.74
C ARG A 114 7.60 6.72 -19.51
N ALA A 115 6.37 6.23 -19.33
CA ALA A 115 5.18 6.83 -19.93
C ALA A 115 4.78 8.18 -19.30
N ASN A 116 5.46 8.60 -18.21
CA ASN A 116 5.17 9.77 -17.39
C ASN A 116 3.79 9.70 -16.68
N LEU A 117 3.35 8.49 -16.33
CA LEU A 117 2.09 8.25 -15.60
C LEU A 117 2.34 8.11 -14.09
N ALA A 118 3.48 7.52 -13.71
CA ALA A 118 3.89 7.38 -12.32
C ALA A 118 5.24 8.06 -12.09
N SER A 119 5.48 8.49 -10.85
CA SER A 119 6.77 9.01 -10.42
C SER A 119 7.71 7.89 -9.96
N GLY A 120 9.01 8.14 -10.04
CA GLY A 120 10.04 7.25 -9.51
C GLY A 120 11.19 7.00 -10.48
N PRO A 121 12.26 6.34 -10.04
CA PRO A 121 13.41 6.05 -10.87
C PRO A 121 13.07 5.04 -11.98
N PHE A 122 13.70 5.21 -13.13
CA PHE A 122 13.76 4.24 -14.23
C PHE A 122 15.14 4.37 -14.91
N PRO A 123 15.79 3.26 -15.31
CA PRO A 123 15.31 1.88 -15.24
C PRO A 123 15.27 1.31 -13.82
N ILE A 124 14.38 0.35 -13.55
CA ILE A 124 14.38 -0.43 -12.30
C ILE A 124 15.65 -1.28 -12.22
N SER A 125 16.64 -0.81 -11.46
CA SER A 125 17.99 -1.40 -11.41
C SER A 125 18.22 -2.18 -10.11
N THR A 126 17.49 -1.84 -9.05
CA THR A 126 17.58 -2.47 -7.73
C THR A 126 16.21 -2.62 -7.09
N ASN A 127 16.15 -3.36 -5.97
CA ASN A 127 14.92 -3.45 -5.17
C ASN A 127 14.50 -2.11 -4.54
N ALA A 128 15.40 -1.15 -4.40
CA ALA A 128 15.09 0.18 -3.87
C ALA A 128 14.35 1.07 -4.89
N ASP A 129 14.46 0.74 -6.19
CA ASP A 129 13.75 1.47 -7.25
C ASP A 129 12.27 1.09 -7.32
N LEU A 130 11.89 -0.05 -6.75
CA LEU A 130 10.52 -0.54 -6.74
C LEU A 130 9.65 0.29 -5.78
N PRO A 131 8.38 0.51 -6.10
CA PRO A 131 7.55 1.42 -5.31
C PRO A 131 7.29 0.86 -3.92
N THR A 132 7.28 1.79 -2.97
CA THR A 132 6.96 1.56 -1.57
C THR A 132 5.83 2.48 -1.14
N ASN A 133 5.08 2.04 -0.14
CA ASN A 133 4.02 2.81 0.50
C ASN A 133 4.61 3.81 1.52
N ALA A 134 3.75 4.61 2.13
CA ALA A 134 4.14 5.63 3.11
C ALA A 134 4.92 5.10 4.34
N ASP A 135 4.81 3.81 4.66
CA ASP A 135 5.53 3.16 5.77
C ASP A 135 6.73 2.32 5.28
N GLY A 136 7.11 2.45 4.00
CA GLY A 136 8.26 1.77 3.40
C GLY A 136 8.00 0.31 2.99
N GLY A 137 6.77 -0.17 3.15
CA GLY A 137 6.36 -1.49 2.68
C GLY A 137 6.18 -1.52 1.16
N ARG A 138 6.41 -2.66 0.52
CA ARG A 138 6.35 -2.76 -0.95
C ARG A 138 4.94 -2.59 -1.48
N ILE A 139 4.80 -1.97 -2.64
CA ILE A 139 3.56 -1.96 -3.45
C ILE A 139 3.85 -2.70 -4.76
N GLY A 140 2.90 -3.48 -5.24
CA GLY A 140 2.99 -4.08 -6.55
C GLY A 140 1.63 -4.44 -7.11
N ILE A 141 1.66 -4.97 -8.32
CA ILE A 141 0.50 -5.42 -9.07
C ILE A 141 0.74 -6.83 -9.60
N GLN A 142 -0.33 -7.58 -9.76
CA GLN A 142 -0.34 -8.88 -10.44
C GLN A 142 -1.71 -9.13 -11.06
N SER A 143 -1.80 -10.07 -12.01
CA SER A 143 -3.09 -10.52 -12.57
C SER A 143 -3.56 -11.86 -11.98
N ALA A 144 -2.64 -12.67 -11.46
CA ALA A 144 -2.99 -13.88 -10.73
C ALA A 144 -3.75 -13.52 -9.44
N LYS A 145 -4.83 -14.24 -9.13
CA LYS A 145 -5.64 -13.96 -7.95
C LYS A 145 -4.84 -14.18 -6.65
N PRO A 146 -4.70 -13.17 -5.77
CA PRO A 146 -4.12 -13.32 -4.44
C PRO A 146 -4.87 -14.34 -3.57
N VAL A 147 -6.20 -14.34 -3.70
CA VAL A 147 -7.12 -15.24 -3.00
C VAL A 147 -8.13 -15.78 -4.02
N ALA A 148 -8.43 -17.08 -3.96
CA ALA A 148 -9.19 -17.77 -5.01
C ALA A 148 -10.56 -17.14 -5.34
N ASP A 149 -11.25 -16.63 -4.34
CA ASP A 149 -12.61 -16.07 -4.43
C ASP A 149 -12.64 -14.54 -4.60
N MET A 150 -11.49 -13.88 -4.76
CA MET A 150 -11.47 -12.45 -5.11
C MET A 150 -11.98 -12.22 -6.55
N THR A 151 -12.72 -11.13 -6.72
CA THR A 151 -13.16 -10.61 -8.03
C THR A 151 -12.16 -9.60 -8.58
N GLY A 152 -12.18 -9.37 -9.89
CA GLY A 152 -11.24 -8.48 -10.58
C GLY A 152 -10.34 -9.23 -11.55
N SER A 153 -9.68 -8.48 -12.43
CA SER A 153 -8.67 -8.97 -13.36
C SER A 153 -7.26 -8.55 -12.95
N TYR A 154 -7.16 -7.46 -12.19
CA TYR A 154 -5.91 -6.94 -11.66
C TYR A 154 -5.99 -6.81 -10.15
N TYR A 155 -4.85 -7.08 -9.51
CA TYR A 155 -4.74 -7.07 -8.06
C TYR A 155 -3.54 -6.24 -7.65
N ILE A 156 -3.80 -5.17 -6.89
CA ILE A 156 -2.74 -4.38 -6.24
C ILE A 156 -2.58 -4.94 -4.85
N CYS A 157 -1.35 -5.18 -4.43
CA CYS A 157 -1.07 -5.56 -3.06
C CYS A 157 0.00 -4.64 -2.47
N SER A 158 -0.17 -4.30 -1.20
CA SER A 158 0.78 -3.53 -0.42
C SER A 158 1.09 -4.25 0.89
N GLY A 159 2.37 -4.42 1.19
CA GLY A 159 2.84 -5.01 2.44
C GLY A 159 3.22 -3.99 3.49
N GLY A 160 3.42 -4.45 4.73
CA GLY A 160 3.96 -3.62 5.81
C GLY A 160 2.93 -2.67 6.44
N ILE A 161 1.64 -2.87 6.20
CA ILE A 161 0.58 -2.00 6.75
C ILE A 161 0.16 -2.54 8.11
N LEU A 162 0.24 -1.73 9.17
CA LEU A 162 -0.18 -2.15 10.51
C LEU A 162 -1.68 -2.52 10.54
N GLY A 163 -2.05 -3.52 11.34
CA GLY A 163 -3.42 -4.03 11.43
C GLY A 163 -4.48 -2.96 11.69
N LYS A 164 -4.18 -1.97 12.54
CA LYS A 164 -5.09 -0.83 12.78
C LYS A 164 -5.35 0.00 11.53
N PHE A 165 -4.32 0.21 10.70
CA PHE A 165 -4.45 0.96 9.45
C PHE A 165 -5.10 0.11 8.37
N ALA A 166 -4.80 -1.19 8.33
CA ALA A 166 -5.42 -2.12 7.39
C ALA A 166 -6.94 -2.20 7.60
N LYS A 167 -7.42 -2.30 8.86
CA LYS A 167 -8.85 -2.25 9.18
C LYS A 167 -9.51 -0.91 8.79
N GLN A 168 -8.86 0.21 9.10
CA GLN A 168 -9.39 1.53 8.73
C GLN A 168 -9.40 1.75 7.21
N LEU A 169 -8.39 1.23 6.51
CA LEU A 169 -8.28 1.29 5.06
C LEU A 169 -9.40 0.49 4.40
N ASP A 170 -9.66 -0.71 4.89
CA ASP A 170 -10.74 -1.59 4.43
C ASP A 170 -12.12 -0.93 4.59
N ILE A 171 -12.41 -0.34 5.77
CA ILE A 171 -13.63 0.46 6.01
C ILE A 171 -13.74 1.65 5.05
N THR A 172 -12.61 2.23 4.64
CA THR A 172 -12.59 3.42 3.78
C THR A 172 -12.72 3.08 2.28
N MET A 173 -12.31 1.88 1.87
CA MET A 173 -12.21 1.48 0.47
C MET A 173 -13.18 0.39 0.03
N ASP A 174 -13.72 -0.40 0.95
CA ASP A 174 -14.53 -1.59 0.64
C ASP A 174 -15.69 -1.77 1.64
N ASP A 175 -15.80 -2.92 2.32
CA ASP A 175 -16.97 -3.31 3.12
C ASP A 175 -16.72 -3.35 4.65
N GLY A 176 -15.48 -3.09 5.10
CA GLY A 176 -15.09 -3.14 6.50
C GLY A 176 -14.84 -4.56 7.03
N LYS A 177 -14.84 -5.58 6.18
CA LYS A 177 -14.56 -6.98 6.50
C LYS A 177 -13.31 -7.44 5.77
N THR A 178 -12.26 -7.72 6.51
CA THR A 178 -10.92 -7.92 5.94
C THR A 178 -10.73 -9.24 5.20
N THR A 179 -11.76 -10.10 5.16
CA THR A 179 -11.76 -11.40 4.48
C THR A 179 -12.62 -11.43 3.22
N THR A 180 -13.53 -10.47 3.05
CA THR A 180 -14.50 -10.45 1.94
C THR A 180 -14.31 -9.21 1.07
N GLY A 181 -15.14 -9.08 0.03
CA GLY A 181 -15.09 -7.90 -0.82
C GLY A 181 -13.90 -7.84 -1.77
N SER A 182 -13.67 -6.64 -2.28
CA SER A 182 -12.63 -6.29 -3.24
C SER A 182 -11.27 -6.04 -2.56
N MET A 183 -11.27 -5.57 -1.32
CA MET A 183 -10.08 -5.36 -0.50
C MET A 183 -9.99 -6.44 0.55
N ARG A 184 -8.81 -7.06 0.69
CA ARG A 184 -8.58 -8.13 1.67
C ARG A 184 -7.26 -7.95 2.38
N VAL A 185 -7.25 -8.30 3.66
CA VAL A 185 -6.07 -8.19 4.53
C VAL A 185 -5.66 -9.57 4.99
N GLY A 186 -4.36 -9.83 4.99
CA GLY A 186 -3.84 -11.12 5.41
C GLY A 186 -2.32 -11.17 5.51
N THR A 187 -1.82 -12.38 5.58
CA THR A 187 -0.38 -12.68 5.46
C THR A 187 -0.08 -13.27 4.09
N TRP A 188 1.10 -12.98 3.57
CA TRP A 188 1.54 -13.48 2.28
C TRP A 188 2.52 -14.64 2.44
N ALA A 189 2.21 -15.79 1.86
CA ALA A 189 3.07 -16.95 1.83
C ALA A 189 2.76 -17.80 0.60
N SER A 190 3.78 -18.48 0.06
CA SER A 190 3.63 -19.35 -1.12
C SER A 190 2.87 -18.69 -2.28
N ASN A 191 3.14 -17.40 -2.51
CA ASN A 191 2.54 -16.57 -3.57
C ASN A 191 1.01 -16.42 -3.51
N ALA A 192 0.43 -16.59 -2.33
CA ALA A 192 -0.98 -16.37 -2.07
C ALA A 192 -1.17 -15.55 -0.79
N LEU A 193 -2.30 -14.86 -0.73
CA LEU A 193 -2.75 -14.16 0.47
C LEU A 193 -3.62 -15.11 1.30
N THR A 194 -3.25 -15.29 2.56
CA THR A 194 -4.11 -15.96 3.55
C THR A 194 -4.85 -14.88 4.33
N THR A 195 -6.15 -14.72 4.06
CA THR A 195 -6.97 -13.66 4.66
C THR A 195 -7.15 -13.87 6.16
N ILE A 196 -7.13 -12.79 6.93
CA ILE A 196 -7.30 -12.82 8.40
C ILE A 196 -8.50 -11.95 8.76
N ALA A 197 -9.37 -12.46 9.63
CA ALA A 197 -10.59 -11.78 10.03
C ALA A 197 -10.31 -10.59 10.97
N GLU A 198 -11.12 -9.55 10.87
CA GLU A 198 -11.08 -8.38 11.75
C GLU A 198 -11.72 -8.65 13.12
N SER A 199 -12.58 -9.66 13.21
CA SER A 199 -13.25 -10.09 14.45
C SER A 199 -13.78 -11.53 14.34
N GLY A 200 -14.18 -12.13 15.46
CA GLY A 200 -14.82 -13.45 15.49
C GLY A 200 -13.97 -14.54 16.16
N THR A 201 -14.13 -15.79 15.74
CA THR A 201 -13.41 -16.96 16.29
C THR A 201 -12.28 -17.38 15.35
N GLY A 202 -11.05 -17.48 15.87
CA GLY A 202 -9.86 -17.86 15.10
C GLY A 202 -8.73 -16.84 15.25
N THR A 203 -7.81 -16.82 14.29
CA THR A 203 -6.77 -15.77 14.20
C THR A 203 -7.40 -14.46 13.73
N ILE A 204 -7.21 -13.40 14.52
CA ILE A 204 -7.76 -12.06 14.29
C ILE A 204 -6.60 -11.10 14.02
N ILE A 205 -6.86 -10.05 13.25
CA ILE A 205 -5.90 -8.96 13.01
C ILE A 205 -5.47 -8.31 14.33
N ASP A 206 -4.15 -8.27 14.54
CA ASP A 206 -3.49 -7.54 15.63
C ASP A 206 -3.14 -6.12 15.17
N ASP A 207 -3.57 -5.11 15.92
CA ASP A 207 -3.33 -3.70 15.60
C ASP A 207 -1.85 -3.30 15.53
N GLY A 208 -0.99 -4.04 16.22
CA GLY A 208 0.45 -3.80 16.30
C GLY A 208 1.28 -4.53 15.25
N GLN A 209 0.70 -5.46 14.48
CA GLN A 209 1.44 -6.28 13.51
C GLN A 209 1.26 -5.76 12.08
N PRO A 210 2.28 -5.89 11.22
CA PRO A 210 2.18 -5.57 9.80
C PRO A 210 1.52 -6.70 9.01
N TYR A 211 0.68 -6.32 8.04
CA TYR A 211 -0.04 -7.22 7.15
C TYR A 211 0.14 -6.80 5.69
N VAL A 212 -0.32 -7.67 4.80
CA VAL A 212 -0.48 -7.41 3.37
C VAL A 212 -1.94 -7.11 3.10
N VAL A 213 -2.20 -6.00 2.40
CA VAL A 213 -3.52 -5.61 1.93
C VAL A 213 -3.54 -5.73 0.42
N CYS A 214 -4.49 -6.46 -0.14
CA CYS A 214 -4.68 -6.60 -1.57
C CYS A 214 -6.05 -6.06 -1.99
N LEU A 215 -6.12 -5.35 -3.10
CA LEU A 215 -7.33 -4.82 -3.72
C LEU A 215 -7.47 -5.38 -5.14
N GLY A 216 -8.61 -6.00 -5.44
CA GLY A 216 -8.98 -6.46 -6.78
C GLY A 216 -9.89 -5.46 -7.51
N PHE A 217 -9.65 -5.26 -8.81
CA PHE A 217 -10.45 -4.41 -9.68
C PHE A 217 -10.48 -4.90 -11.13
#